data_AF-A0A0B6ZWM1-F1
#
_entry.id   AF-A0A0B6ZWM1-F1
#
_cell.length_a   1.000
_cell.length_b   1.000
_cell.length_c   1.000
_cell.angle_alpha   90.00
_cell.angle_beta   90.00
_cell.angle_gamma   90.00
#
_symmetry.space_group_name_H-M   'P 1'
#
loop_
_entity.id
_entity.type
_entity.pdbx_description
1 polymer ?
#
loop_
_entity_poly.entity_id
_entity_poly.type
_entity_poly.pdbx_seq_one_letter_code
_entity_poly.pdbx_strand_id
1 'polypeptide(L)'
;QGQAPYSGQGRAAYPAQGQTPYPNQAQPPYQPQGQGPYPGHQSQAYPGQQIPAASTGGQHGYQTSPGAAGGKVTRPGTDQFKSRVEIRIECKNLLNLDIMSKSDPCAVLHMMRAGRWEEVGRTENVINCLSPKFSRSFVVNYFFEEVQKVLIAVYDIDNITPQLNDDDFLGQIETTLGQLVSNTPMTAPLILKNGAKAGQGTITIRTEEIKEGLENVTMTFRAQKLDSKDLFGKSDPYLEIMKATSDGNWQVVHRTEVIKNNLNPNWRMFQLSLQNLCGGNKQQAIKFDCYDWDSDGSHDFIGSFTTTFDEMSKATQQEISWPCVNPSKKSQKEKLLQFWYNFLNILQGGEGIFI
;
A
#
# COMPACT_ATOMS: atom_id res chain seq x y z
N GLN A 1 -70.96 -31.49 25.20
CA GLN A 1 -70.32 -30.77 24.09
C GLN A 1 -68.92 -30.39 24.58
N GLY A 2 -67.85 -31.14 24.41
CA GLY A 2 -67.47 -31.99 23.28
C GLY A 2 -66.48 -31.24 22.39
N GLN A 3 -65.21 -31.14 22.81
CA GLN A 3 -63.99 -31.35 22.00
C GLN A 3 -62.73 -30.73 22.66
N ALA A 4 -61.75 -31.59 22.90
CA ALA A 4 -60.31 -31.33 22.80
C ALA A 4 -59.77 -32.31 21.71
N PRO A 5 -58.45 -32.44 21.48
CA PRO A 5 -57.54 -31.56 20.76
C PRO A 5 -56.99 -32.25 19.47
N TYR A 6 -56.36 -31.50 18.56
CA TYR A 6 -55.54 -32.04 17.46
C TYR A 6 -54.42 -31.03 17.20
N SER A 7 -53.18 -31.35 16.82
CA SER A 7 -52.32 -32.53 16.86
C SER A 7 -51.04 -32.06 16.15
N GLY A 8 -49.86 -32.40 16.65
CA GLY A 8 -48.61 -32.08 15.96
C GLY A 8 -48.48 -32.80 14.62
N GLN A 9 -47.89 -32.12 13.64
CA GLN A 9 -47.20 -32.75 12.51
C GLN A 9 -45.86 -32.06 12.30
N GLY A 10 -44.82 -32.88 12.21
CA GLY A 10 -43.42 -32.54 12.40
C GLY A 10 -42.82 -31.65 11.32
N ARG A 11 -41.90 -30.80 11.75
CA ARG A 11 -40.88 -30.22 10.87
C ARG A 11 -39.79 -31.27 10.67
N ALA A 12 -39.66 -31.73 9.43
CA ALA A 12 -38.50 -32.45 8.95
C ALA A 12 -37.25 -31.58 9.16
N ALA A 13 -36.30 -32.10 9.92
CA ALA A 13 -34.95 -31.58 9.99
C ALA A 13 -34.25 -31.93 8.66
N TYR A 14 -33.92 -30.91 7.87
CA TYR A 14 -32.93 -31.06 6.82
C TYR A 14 -31.54 -30.85 7.46
N PRO A 15 -30.58 -31.77 7.25
CA PRO A 15 -29.24 -31.60 7.80
C PRO A 15 -28.57 -30.39 7.16
N ALA A 16 -28.02 -29.51 8.00
CA ALA A 16 -27.09 -28.47 7.59
C ALA A 16 -25.90 -29.14 6.91
N GLN A 17 -25.84 -29.04 5.58
CA GLN A 17 -24.64 -29.40 4.84
C GLN A 17 -23.54 -28.41 5.25
N GLY A 18 -22.54 -28.93 5.95
CA GLY A 18 -21.35 -28.18 6.32
C GLY A 18 -20.68 -27.64 5.07
N GLN A 19 -20.66 -26.31 4.94
CA GLN A 19 -19.72 -25.64 4.06
C GLN A 19 -18.35 -25.71 4.74
N THR A 20 -17.53 -26.61 4.21
CA THR A 20 -16.08 -26.62 4.47
C THR A 20 -15.50 -25.26 4.10
N PRO A 21 -14.73 -24.60 4.98
CA PRO A 21 -13.99 -23.40 4.61
C PRO A 21 -12.89 -23.78 3.63
N TYR A 22 -12.96 -23.25 2.41
CA TYR A 22 -11.90 -23.41 1.41
C TYR A 22 -10.64 -22.66 1.86
N PRO A 23 -9.45 -23.24 1.63
CA PRO A 23 -8.19 -22.65 2.07
C PRO A 23 -7.88 -21.40 1.28
N ASN A 24 -7.59 -20.32 2.01
CA ASN A 24 -7.15 -19.04 1.48
C ASN A 24 -5.78 -19.21 0.81
N GLN A 25 -5.75 -19.47 -0.50
CA GLN A 25 -4.51 -19.44 -1.26
C GLN A 25 -4.11 -17.98 -1.43
N ALA A 26 -3.08 -17.59 -0.68
CA ALA A 26 -2.41 -16.31 -0.86
C ALA A 26 -2.07 -16.11 -2.34
N GLN A 27 -2.52 -15.00 -2.92
CA GLN A 27 -1.97 -14.57 -4.21
C GLN A 27 -0.46 -14.40 -4.07
N PRO A 28 0.34 -14.90 -5.02
CA PRO A 28 1.77 -14.71 -4.97
C PRO A 28 2.10 -13.20 -5.04
N PRO A 29 3.21 -12.76 -4.41
CA PRO A 29 3.64 -11.38 -4.53
C PRO A 29 3.87 -11.05 -6.01
N TYR A 30 3.22 -9.99 -6.49
CA TYR A 30 3.48 -9.43 -7.80
C TYR A 30 4.97 -9.05 -7.89
N GLN A 31 5.72 -9.75 -8.73
CA GLN A 31 7.10 -9.40 -9.03
C GLN A 31 7.09 -8.15 -9.91
N PRO A 32 7.74 -7.04 -9.51
CA PRO A 32 7.94 -5.93 -10.42
C PRO A 32 8.77 -6.45 -11.60
N GLN A 33 8.21 -6.36 -12.82
CA GLN A 33 8.97 -6.64 -14.02
C GLN A 33 10.20 -5.73 -14.03
N GLY A 34 11.37 -6.36 -14.05
CA GLY A 34 12.65 -5.66 -14.10
C GLY A 34 12.68 -4.71 -15.29
N GLN A 35 13.06 -3.46 -15.02
CA GLN A 35 13.41 -2.50 -16.06
C GLN A 35 14.65 -3.03 -16.79
N GLY A 36 14.44 -3.66 -17.94
CA GLY A 36 15.50 -3.88 -18.91
C GLY A 36 15.97 -2.54 -19.49
N PRO A 37 17.25 -2.42 -19.88
CA PRO A 37 17.78 -1.17 -20.43
C PRO A 37 17.11 -0.82 -21.77
N TYR A 38 16.79 0.47 -21.91
CA TYR A 38 16.17 1.10 -23.07
C TYR A 38 16.79 0.68 -24.43
N PRO A 39 15.98 0.37 -25.46
CA PRO A 39 16.47 0.37 -26.83
C PRO A 39 16.63 1.82 -27.31
N GLY A 40 17.83 2.17 -27.74
CA GLY A 40 18.17 3.49 -28.28
C GLY A 40 17.37 3.85 -29.52
N HIS A 41 17.13 5.16 -29.66
CA HIS A 41 16.51 5.78 -30.83
C HIS A 41 17.25 5.40 -32.13
N GLN A 42 16.60 4.65 -33.02
CA GLN A 42 17.02 4.54 -34.42
C GLN A 42 16.37 5.67 -35.23
N SER A 43 17.21 6.54 -35.78
CA SER A 43 16.86 7.54 -36.78
C SER A 43 16.56 6.84 -38.11
N GLN A 44 15.37 7.04 -38.67
CA GLN A 44 15.05 6.62 -40.03
C GLN A 44 15.74 7.55 -41.04
N ALA A 45 16.51 6.97 -41.97
CA ALA A 45 17.06 7.65 -43.14
C ALA A 45 16.39 7.10 -44.42
N TYR A 46 16.02 8.00 -45.33
CA TYR A 46 15.47 7.70 -46.66
C TYR A 46 16.57 7.24 -47.65
N PRO A 47 16.23 6.48 -48.72
CA PRO A 47 17.20 5.72 -49.49
C PRO A 47 17.70 6.47 -50.74
N GLY A 48 18.96 6.17 -51.12
CA GLY A 48 19.42 6.29 -52.50
C GLY A 48 20.77 6.98 -52.66
N GLN A 49 21.85 6.20 -52.84
CA GLN A 49 22.71 6.17 -54.03
C GLN A 49 24.02 5.40 -53.76
N GLN A 50 24.60 4.89 -54.84
CA GLN A 50 25.55 3.79 -54.96
C GLN A 50 26.93 4.04 -54.35
N ILE A 51 27.57 2.95 -53.91
CA ILE A 51 29.02 2.85 -53.67
C ILE A 51 29.67 2.18 -54.91
N PRO A 52 30.91 2.56 -55.26
CA PRO A 52 31.88 1.50 -55.55
C PRO A 52 33.20 1.62 -54.76
N ALA A 53 33.59 0.45 -54.24
CA ALA A 53 34.91 -0.15 -54.01
C ALA A 53 36.17 0.69 -53.68
N ALA A 54 36.76 0.33 -52.53
CA ALA A 54 38.16 -0.05 -52.25
C ALA A 54 39.34 0.67 -52.95
N SER A 55 40.31 1.16 -52.16
CA SER A 55 41.60 0.45 -51.89
C SER A 55 42.77 1.39 -51.49
N THR A 56 43.68 0.84 -50.68
CA THR A 56 45.12 1.14 -50.48
C THR A 56 45.61 2.43 -49.79
N GLY A 57 46.37 2.24 -48.69
CA GLY A 57 47.80 2.63 -48.66
C GLY A 57 48.28 3.71 -47.65
N GLY A 58 49.23 3.32 -46.78
CA GLY A 58 50.35 4.15 -46.24
C GLY A 58 50.05 5.08 -45.05
N GLN A 59 50.57 4.85 -43.83
CA GLN A 59 51.91 5.10 -43.26
C GLN A 59 52.28 6.57 -42.89
N HIS A 60 52.64 6.71 -41.59
CA HIS A 60 53.52 7.70 -40.92
C HIS A 60 53.11 9.19 -40.74
N GLY A 61 53.24 9.67 -39.48
CA GLY A 61 53.60 11.07 -39.18
C GLY A 61 52.96 11.68 -37.92
N TYR A 62 53.75 11.86 -36.85
CA TYR A 62 53.42 12.72 -35.70
C TYR A 62 53.79 14.17 -36.01
N GLN A 63 52.88 15.16 -35.80
CA GLN A 63 53.23 16.53 -35.33
C GLN A 63 52.01 17.46 -35.07
N THR A 64 51.86 17.85 -33.79
CA THR A 64 51.58 19.19 -33.20
C THR A 64 50.46 20.13 -33.71
N SER A 65 49.42 20.27 -32.85
CA SER A 65 48.70 21.49 -32.36
C SER A 65 47.98 22.48 -33.31
N PRO A 66 47.10 23.38 -32.80
CA PRO A 66 45.88 23.17 -32.02
C PRO A 66 44.66 23.87 -32.69
N GLY A 67 43.46 23.26 -32.67
CA GLY A 67 42.30 23.86 -33.35
C GLY A 67 40.97 23.49 -32.73
N ALA A 68 40.44 24.41 -31.93
CA ALA A 68 39.01 24.65 -31.68
C ALA A 68 38.10 23.40 -31.64
N ALA A 69 38.13 22.66 -30.52
CA ALA A 69 37.01 21.81 -30.16
C ALA A 69 35.92 22.69 -29.53
N GLY A 70 34.90 23.02 -30.34
CA GLY A 70 33.58 23.37 -29.82
C GLY A 70 33.10 22.21 -28.95
N GLY A 71 33.27 22.35 -27.63
CA GLY A 71 32.73 21.43 -26.67
C GLY A 71 31.22 21.41 -26.85
N LYS A 72 30.68 20.33 -27.43
CA LYS A 72 29.30 19.96 -27.19
C LYS A 72 29.19 19.78 -25.69
N VAL A 73 28.61 20.77 -25.02
CA VAL A 73 28.08 20.61 -23.67
C VAL A 73 27.03 19.51 -23.78
N THR A 74 27.43 18.28 -23.51
CA THR A 74 26.50 17.20 -23.22
C THR A 74 25.73 17.64 -21.99
N ARG A 75 24.47 18.01 -22.17
CA ARG A 75 23.53 18.21 -21.06
C ARG A 75 23.65 16.98 -20.16
N PRO A 76 23.87 17.14 -18.84
CA PRO A 76 23.74 16.02 -17.92
C PRO A 76 22.39 15.35 -18.15
N GLY A 77 22.36 14.01 -18.16
CA GLY A 77 21.15 13.24 -18.41
C GLY A 77 20.02 13.68 -17.49
N THR A 78 18.80 13.67 -18.01
CA THR A 78 17.53 14.04 -17.34
C THR A 78 17.23 13.25 -16.05
N ASP A 79 18.09 12.30 -15.68
CA ASP A 79 18.05 11.58 -14.41
C ASP A 79 18.63 12.38 -13.23
N GLN A 80 19.31 13.50 -13.47
CA GLN A 80 19.99 14.25 -12.41
C GLN A 80 19.03 15.12 -11.56
N PHE A 81 17.77 15.29 -11.96
CA PHE A 81 16.81 16.16 -11.28
C PHE A 81 15.43 15.51 -11.05
N LYS A 82 15.42 14.24 -10.66
CA LYS A 82 14.19 13.54 -10.24
C LYS A 82 14.21 13.26 -8.74
N SER A 83 13.09 13.54 -8.08
CA SER A 83 12.82 13.06 -6.73
C SER A 83 11.92 11.83 -6.81
N ARG A 84 12.01 10.92 -5.83
CA ARG A 84 11.00 9.85 -5.68
C ARG A 84 9.93 10.32 -4.71
N VAL A 85 8.67 10.13 -5.07
CA VAL A 85 7.52 10.54 -4.25
C VAL A 85 6.70 9.31 -3.91
N GLU A 86 6.42 9.15 -2.61
CA GLU A 86 5.41 8.22 -2.10
C GLU A 86 4.03 8.88 -2.20
N ILE A 87 3.03 8.18 -2.71
CA ILE A 87 1.63 8.59 -2.77
C ILE A 87 0.81 7.63 -1.92
N ARG A 88 0.08 8.17 -0.94
CA ARG A 88 -0.84 7.44 -0.06
C ARG A 88 -2.25 7.94 -0.24
N ILE A 89 -3.21 7.02 -0.14
CA ILE A 89 -4.61 7.28 -0.44
C ILE A 89 -5.48 6.88 0.75
N GLU A 90 -6.45 7.73 1.06
CA GLU A 90 -7.56 7.44 1.96
C GLU A 90 -8.85 7.93 1.31
N CYS A 91 -9.96 7.22 1.51
CA CYS A 91 -11.27 7.67 1.07
C CYS A 91 -12.22 7.79 2.26
N LYS A 92 -13.28 8.60 2.09
CA LYS A 92 -14.38 8.71 3.05
C LYS A 92 -15.71 8.77 2.33
N ASN A 93 -16.72 8.17 2.96
CA ASN A 93 -18.12 8.21 2.51
C ASN A 93 -18.29 7.75 1.05
N LEU A 94 -17.58 6.70 0.65
CA LEU A 94 -17.75 6.08 -0.66
C LEU A 94 -19.21 5.68 -0.89
N LEU A 95 -19.63 5.66 -2.15
CA LEU A 95 -20.94 5.12 -2.51
C LEU A 95 -21.03 3.68 -2.03
N ASN A 96 -22.15 3.32 -1.43
CA ASN A 96 -22.47 1.91 -1.18
C ASN A 96 -23.31 1.42 -2.35
N LEU A 97 -22.71 0.65 -3.26
CA LEU A 97 -23.41 0.08 -4.41
C LEU A 97 -24.00 -1.30 -4.10
N ASP A 98 -23.55 -1.92 -3.01
CA ASP A 98 -24.04 -3.20 -2.53
C ASP A 98 -25.41 -3.15 -1.85
N ILE A 99 -26.22 -4.18 -2.12
CA ILE A 99 -27.57 -4.34 -1.55
C ILE A 99 -27.53 -4.93 -0.13
N MET A 100 -26.55 -5.79 0.17
CA MET A 100 -26.47 -6.54 1.44
C MET A 100 -25.12 -6.43 2.17
N SER A 101 -24.17 -5.67 1.62
CA SER A 101 -22.83 -5.43 2.17
C SER A 101 -22.45 -3.95 2.03
N LYS A 102 -21.26 -3.60 2.50
CA LYS A 102 -20.59 -2.36 2.12
C LYS A 102 -19.57 -2.70 1.04
N SER A 103 -19.20 -1.70 0.23
CA SER A 103 -18.12 -1.84 -0.73
C SER A 103 -16.80 -2.35 -0.15
N ASP A 104 -16.04 -3.08 -0.98
CA ASP A 104 -14.68 -3.58 -0.84
C ASP A 104 -13.69 -2.74 -1.68
N PRO A 105 -13.48 -1.45 -1.35
CA PRO A 105 -12.79 -0.52 -2.22
C PRO A 105 -11.32 -0.88 -2.48
N CYS A 106 -10.89 -0.58 -3.72
CA CYS A 106 -9.52 -0.64 -4.20
C CYS A 106 -9.21 0.62 -5.03
N ALA A 107 -8.09 1.29 -4.75
CA ALA A 107 -7.64 2.46 -5.50
C ALA A 107 -6.56 2.08 -6.54
N VAL A 108 -6.69 2.64 -7.73
CA VAL A 108 -5.82 2.36 -8.89
C VAL A 108 -5.21 3.66 -9.39
N LEU A 109 -3.87 3.70 -9.40
CA LEU A 109 -3.10 4.83 -9.90
C LEU A 109 -2.78 4.64 -11.38
N HIS A 110 -3.14 5.61 -12.21
CA HIS A 110 -2.73 5.70 -13.61
C HIS A 110 -1.92 6.96 -13.85
N MET A 111 -0.95 6.87 -14.77
CA MET A 111 -0.17 8.02 -15.24
C MET A 111 -0.22 8.14 -16.75
N MET A 112 -0.27 9.37 -17.26
CA MET A 112 -0.24 9.64 -18.70
C MET A 112 1.19 9.49 -19.22
N ARG A 113 1.39 8.59 -20.18
CA ARG A 113 2.67 8.37 -20.87
C ARG A 113 2.44 8.21 -22.36
N ALA A 114 3.17 8.95 -23.18
CA ALA A 114 3.03 8.95 -24.64
C ALA A 114 1.56 9.09 -25.12
N GLY A 115 0.75 9.91 -24.43
CA GLY A 115 -0.66 10.14 -24.76
C GLY A 115 -1.63 9.02 -24.34
N ARG A 116 -1.19 8.05 -23.54
CA ARG A 116 -2.02 6.95 -23.04
C ARG A 116 -1.97 6.87 -21.52
N TRP A 117 -3.08 6.50 -20.90
CA TRP A 117 -3.11 6.17 -19.48
C TRP A 117 -2.52 4.77 -19.27
N GLU A 118 -1.48 4.68 -18.45
CA GLU A 118 -0.87 3.43 -18.03
C GLU A 118 -1.13 3.20 -16.54
N GLU A 119 -1.57 1.99 -16.16
CA GLU A 119 -1.72 1.58 -14.76
C GLU A 119 -0.32 1.50 -14.11
N VAL A 120 -0.11 2.27 -13.04
CA VAL A 120 1.10 2.21 -12.21
C VAL A 120 0.96 1.10 -11.16
N GLY A 121 -0.24 0.90 -10.64
CA GLY A 121 -0.57 -0.20 -9.75
C GLY A 121 -1.88 0.00 -8.99
N ARG A 122 -2.15 -0.92 -8.07
CA ARG A 122 -3.36 -0.92 -7.20
C ARG A 122 -3.01 -1.05 -5.73
N THR A 123 -3.87 -0.52 -4.86
CA THR A 123 -3.86 -0.77 -3.42
C THR A 123 -4.33 -2.19 -3.10
N GLU A 124 -4.33 -2.55 -1.81
CA GLU A 124 -5.16 -3.67 -1.34
C GLU A 124 -6.67 -3.35 -1.42
N ASN A 125 -7.49 -4.39 -1.32
CA ASN A 125 -8.93 -4.28 -1.13
C ASN A 125 -9.23 -4.17 0.37
N VAL A 126 -10.04 -3.19 0.77
CA VAL A 126 -10.44 -3.01 2.17
C VAL A 126 -11.88 -3.49 2.33
N ILE A 127 -12.05 -4.67 2.92
CA ILE A 127 -13.35 -5.36 2.96
C ILE A 127 -14.39 -4.58 3.79
N ASN A 128 -15.62 -4.48 3.27
CA ASN A 128 -16.79 -3.89 3.90
C ASN A 128 -16.53 -2.49 4.51
N CYS A 129 -15.89 -1.61 3.75
CA CYS A 129 -15.42 -0.32 4.24
C CYS A 129 -15.73 0.85 3.30
N LEU A 130 -16.62 1.76 3.72
CA LEU A 130 -16.93 2.98 2.96
C LEU A 130 -15.96 4.14 3.22
N SER A 131 -15.01 3.98 4.14
CA SER A 131 -14.00 5.00 4.47
C SER A 131 -12.61 4.37 4.61
N PRO A 132 -12.11 3.72 3.55
CA PRO A 132 -10.87 2.96 3.60
C PRO A 132 -9.66 3.89 3.78
N LYS A 133 -8.73 3.45 4.62
CA LYS A 133 -7.35 3.97 4.61
C LYS A 133 -6.46 2.92 4.00
N PHE A 134 -5.87 3.15 2.84
CA PHE A 134 -5.02 2.14 2.21
C PHE A 134 -3.63 2.14 2.84
N SER A 135 -3.13 0.95 3.15
CA SER A 135 -1.79 0.72 3.71
C SER A 135 -0.73 0.70 2.61
N ARG A 136 -1.06 0.14 1.43
CA ARG A 136 -0.17 0.16 0.27
C ARG A 136 -0.08 1.58 -0.31
N SER A 137 1.14 2.00 -0.59
CA SER A 137 1.46 3.27 -1.26
C SER A 137 1.97 3.04 -2.68
N PHE A 138 2.01 4.10 -3.48
CA PHE A 138 2.66 4.12 -4.78
C PHE A 138 3.95 4.90 -4.69
N VAL A 139 4.99 4.45 -5.38
CA VAL A 139 6.26 5.17 -5.50
C VAL A 139 6.50 5.53 -6.95
N VAL A 140 6.61 6.83 -7.24
CA VAL A 140 6.79 7.35 -8.60
C VAL A 140 7.95 8.34 -8.66
N ASN A 141 8.57 8.47 -9.84
CA ASN A 141 9.54 9.53 -10.10
C ASN A 141 8.80 10.84 -10.39
N TYR A 142 9.20 11.91 -9.71
CA TYR A 142 8.71 13.27 -9.91
C TYR A 142 9.79 14.11 -10.61
N PHE A 143 9.40 14.68 -11.75
CA PHE A 143 10.19 15.60 -12.56
C PHE A 143 9.52 16.96 -12.50
N PHE A 144 10.09 17.90 -11.73
CA PHE A 144 9.47 19.20 -11.45
C PHE A 144 9.24 20.07 -12.70
N GLU A 145 10.01 19.81 -13.76
CA GLU A 145 9.93 20.50 -15.05
C GLU A 145 8.88 19.89 -16.01
N GLU A 146 8.28 18.77 -15.64
CA GLU A 146 7.29 18.05 -16.45
C GLU A 146 5.87 18.13 -15.87
N VAL A 147 4.89 18.27 -16.77
CA VAL A 147 3.48 18.09 -16.41
C VAL A 147 3.13 16.60 -16.42
N GLN A 148 3.31 15.95 -15.29
CA GLN A 148 2.99 14.53 -15.11
C GLN A 148 1.52 14.36 -14.70
N LYS A 149 0.63 14.03 -15.65
CA LYS A 149 -0.79 13.81 -15.35
C LYS A 149 -1.01 12.49 -14.62
N VAL A 150 -1.90 12.53 -13.64
CA VAL A 150 -2.25 11.43 -12.74
C VAL A 150 -3.78 11.27 -12.75
N LEU A 151 -4.25 10.02 -12.86
CA LEU A 151 -5.64 9.65 -12.66
C LEU A 151 -5.69 8.59 -11.56
N ILE A 152 -6.49 8.83 -10.52
CA ILE A 152 -6.71 7.89 -9.45
C ILE A 152 -8.18 7.50 -9.47
N ALA A 153 -8.44 6.22 -9.71
CA ALA A 153 -9.78 5.65 -9.76
C ALA A 153 -9.99 4.70 -8.58
N VAL A 154 -11.20 4.66 -8.03
CA VAL A 154 -11.60 3.77 -6.94
C VAL A 154 -12.71 2.86 -7.46
N TYR A 155 -12.55 1.57 -7.20
CA TYR A 155 -13.46 0.51 -7.61
C TYR A 155 -13.90 -0.28 -6.39
N ASP A 156 -15.11 -0.79 -6.45
CA ASP A 156 -15.64 -1.82 -5.58
C ASP A 156 -15.28 -3.18 -6.18
N ILE A 157 -14.43 -3.96 -5.49
CA ILE A 157 -13.92 -5.21 -6.04
C ILE A 157 -14.75 -6.38 -5.50
N ASP A 158 -15.83 -6.71 -6.22
CA ASP A 158 -16.74 -7.79 -5.83
C ASP A 158 -16.24 -9.17 -6.26
N ASN A 159 -15.29 -9.20 -7.20
CA ASN A 159 -14.88 -10.41 -7.90
C ASN A 159 -13.42 -10.79 -7.66
N ILE A 160 -13.16 -12.09 -7.69
CA ILE A 160 -11.80 -12.67 -7.58
C ILE A 160 -10.97 -12.37 -8.85
N THR A 161 -11.62 -11.94 -9.93
CA THR A 161 -10.94 -11.70 -11.21
C THR A 161 -10.10 -10.43 -11.17
N PRO A 162 -8.87 -10.44 -11.72
CA PRO A 162 -8.00 -9.27 -11.71
C PRO A 162 -8.43 -8.15 -12.67
N GLN A 163 -9.51 -8.34 -13.43
CA GLN A 163 -9.97 -7.42 -14.47
C GLN A 163 -10.99 -6.43 -13.90
N LEU A 164 -10.67 -5.13 -13.93
CA LEU A 164 -11.52 -4.04 -13.43
C LEU A 164 -12.75 -3.73 -14.29
N ASN A 165 -12.98 -4.52 -15.34
CA ASN A 165 -14.07 -4.26 -16.29
C ASN A 165 -15.44 -4.64 -15.71
N ASP A 166 -15.42 -5.59 -14.76
CA ASP A 166 -16.60 -6.17 -14.13
C ASP A 166 -16.78 -5.66 -12.69
N ASP A 167 -15.90 -4.75 -12.24
CA ASP A 167 -15.89 -4.17 -10.89
C ASP A 167 -16.62 -2.81 -10.88
N ASP A 168 -17.31 -2.53 -9.79
CA ASP A 168 -18.22 -1.40 -9.67
C ASP A 168 -17.45 -0.07 -9.46
N PHE A 169 -17.72 0.94 -10.30
CA PHE A 169 -16.93 2.18 -10.30
C PHE A 169 -17.40 3.16 -9.21
N LEU A 170 -16.58 3.38 -8.19
CA LEU A 170 -16.89 4.27 -7.06
C LEU A 170 -16.52 5.73 -7.29
N GLY A 171 -15.67 6.01 -8.29
CA GLY A 171 -15.32 7.37 -8.72
C GLY A 171 -13.83 7.54 -8.99
N GLN A 172 -13.46 8.71 -9.50
CA GLN A 172 -12.06 9.05 -9.79
C GLN A 172 -11.75 10.52 -9.54
N ILE A 173 -10.46 10.84 -9.57
CA ILE A 173 -9.96 12.19 -9.79
C ILE A 173 -8.91 12.19 -10.90
N GLU A 174 -8.81 13.29 -11.64
CA GLU A 174 -7.70 13.59 -12.55
C GLU A 174 -6.98 14.85 -12.06
N THR A 175 -5.64 14.79 -11.99
CA THR A 175 -4.79 15.87 -11.48
C THR A 175 -3.38 15.75 -12.06
N THR A 176 -2.41 16.48 -11.50
CA THR A 176 -0.99 16.37 -11.83
C THR A 176 -0.18 16.00 -10.60
N LEU A 177 0.94 15.30 -10.79
CA LEU A 177 1.84 14.98 -9.69
C LEU A 177 2.37 16.24 -9.00
N GLY A 178 2.63 17.32 -9.75
CA GLY A 178 3.02 18.61 -9.17
C GLY A 178 1.95 19.22 -8.25
N GLN A 179 0.66 19.08 -8.57
CA GLN A 179 -0.43 19.48 -7.66
C GLN A 179 -0.48 18.61 -6.40
N LEU A 180 -0.30 17.29 -6.54
CA LEU A 180 -0.27 16.37 -5.39
C LEU A 180 0.91 16.64 -4.45
N VAL A 181 2.08 16.99 -4.99
CA VAL A 181 3.29 17.30 -4.22
C VAL A 181 3.17 18.67 -3.54
N SER A 182 2.62 19.67 -4.23
CA SER A 182 2.53 21.04 -3.71
C SER A 182 1.37 21.27 -2.72
N ASN A 183 0.34 20.41 -2.74
CA ASN A 183 -0.86 20.55 -1.91
C ASN A 183 -1.13 19.28 -1.08
N THR A 184 -0.17 18.84 -0.25
CA THR A 184 -0.31 17.64 0.58
C THR A 184 -0.66 17.99 2.04
N PRO A 185 -1.70 17.38 2.65
CA PRO A 185 -2.68 16.48 2.03
C PRO A 185 -3.65 17.20 1.07
N MET A 186 -3.97 16.57 -0.07
CA MET A 186 -4.99 17.05 -1.00
C MET A 186 -6.28 16.26 -0.78
N THR A 187 -7.38 16.93 -0.44
CA THR A 187 -8.72 16.31 -0.38
C THR A 187 -9.62 16.83 -1.49
N ALA A 188 -10.28 15.93 -2.21
CA ALA A 188 -11.18 16.25 -3.32
C ALA A 188 -12.41 15.33 -3.34
N PRO A 189 -13.56 15.79 -3.90
CA PRO A 189 -14.68 14.89 -4.18
C PRO A 189 -14.32 13.89 -5.28
N LEU A 190 -14.82 12.67 -5.17
CA LEU A 190 -14.75 11.68 -6.24
C LEU A 190 -15.77 12.00 -7.34
N ILE A 191 -15.38 11.80 -8.60
CA ILE A 191 -16.18 12.11 -9.78
C ILE A 191 -16.49 10.81 -10.54
N LEU A 192 -17.74 10.66 -10.97
CA LEU A 192 -18.21 9.53 -11.78
C LEU A 192 -17.80 9.70 -13.26
N LYS A 193 -17.87 8.62 -14.05
CA LYS A 193 -17.53 8.66 -15.50
C LYS A 193 -18.37 9.66 -16.30
N ASN A 194 -19.58 10.00 -15.82
CA ASN A 194 -20.46 11.00 -16.43
C ASN A 194 -20.17 12.44 -15.97
N GLY A 195 -19.13 12.67 -15.16
CA GLY A 195 -18.75 13.97 -14.62
C GLY A 195 -19.51 14.42 -13.37
N ALA A 196 -20.50 13.66 -12.89
CA ALA A 196 -21.21 13.97 -11.65
C ALA A 196 -20.36 13.61 -10.40
N LYS A 197 -20.67 14.20 -9.25
CA LYS A 197 -20.06 13.79 -7.97
C LYS A 197 -20.53 12.38 -7.59
N ALA A 198 -19.62 11.55 -7.10
CA ALA A 198 -19.91 10.23 -6.55
C ALA A 198 -20.50 10.35 -5.13
N GLY A 199 -21.71 10.88 -5.02
CA GLY A 199 -22.37 11.12 -3.74
C GLY A 199 -21.57 12.07 -2.84
N GLN A 200 -21.31 11.64 -1.59
CA GLN A 200 -20.45 12.34 -0.63
C GLN A 200 -19.02 11.80 -0.59
N GLY A 201 -18.67 10.91 -1.53
CA GLY A 201 -17.37 10.26 -1.62
C GLY A 201 -16.27 11.28 -1.80
N THR A 202 -15.28 11.21 -0.93
CA THR A 202 -14.06 12.03 -1.01
C THR A 202 -12.83 11.15 -1.00
N ILE A 203 -11.79 11.62 -1.68
CA ILE A 203 -10.46 11.04 -1.67
C ILE A 203 -9.49 12.06 -1.06
N THR A 204 -8.62 11.58 -0.17
CA THR A 204 -7.51 12.34 0.41
C THR A 204 -6.21 11.68 0.00
N ILE A 205 -5.31 12.47 -0.57
CA ILE A 205 -4.04 12.00 -1.10
C ILE A 205 -2.92 12.72 -0.37
N ARG A 206 -1.99 11.94 0.17
CA ARG A 206 -0.79 12.43 0.84
C ARG A 206 0.42 12.05 0.01
N THR A 207 1.29 13.02 -0.20
CA THR A 207 2.58 12.82 -0.83
C THR A 207 3.71 13.09 0.15
N GLU A 208 4.74 12.27 0.09
CA GLU A 208 6.00 12.48 0.81
C GLU A 208 7.17 12.23 -0.13
N GLU A 209 8.18 13.10 -0.10
CA GLU A 209 9.44 12.85 -0.79
C GLU A 209 10.20 11.72 -0.08
N ILE A 210 10.58 10.70 -0.85
CA ILE A 210 11.39 9.59 -0.37
C ILE A 210 12.85 10.03 -0.46
N LYS A 211 13.41 10.40 0.69
CA LYS A 211 14.84 10.57 0.84
C LYS A 211 15.52 9.21 0.66
N GLU A 212 16.59 9.17 -0.12
CA GLU A 212 17.31 7.93 -0.36
C GLU A 212 17.74 7.27 0.97
N GLY A 213 17.27 6.05 1.18
CA GLY A 213 17.55 5.23 2.34
C GLY A 213 17.08 3.81 2.06
N LEU A 214 18.01 2.87 2.02
CA LEU A 214 17.73 1.45 1.72
C LEU A 214 17.43 0.63 2.98
N GLU A 215 17.34 1.29 4.14
CA GLU A 215 17.09 0.61 5.42
C GLU A 215 15.66 0.07 5.45
N ASN A 216 15.56 -1.24 5.24
CA ASN A 216 14.36 -2.01 5.49
C ASN A 216 14.46 -2.69 6.85
N VAL A 217 13.32 -2.75 7.52
CA VAL A 217 13.14 -3.37 8.82
C VAL A 217 12.20 -4.54 8.63
N THR A 218 12.72 -5.73 8.86
CA THR A 218 11.91 -6.93 9.01
C THR A 218 11.33 -6.93 10.42
N MET A 219 10.04 -7.23 10.58
CA MET A 219 9.32 -7.21 11.85
C MET A 219 8.32 -8.37 11.92
N THR A 220 8.04 -8.86 13.12
CA THR A 220 6.97 -9.80 13.46
C THR A 220 6.37 -9.34 14.76
N PHE A 221 5.09 -9.64 14.98
CA PHE A 221 4.40 -9.17 16.15
C PHE A 221 3.67 -10.34 16.83
N ARG A 222 3.59 -10.33 18.16
CA ARG A 222 2.67 -11.20 18.90
C ARG A 222 1.98 -10.45 20.01
N ALA A 223 0.77 -10.88 20.35
CA ALA A 223 0.03 -10.39 21.51
C ALA A 223 -0.28 -11.54 22.46
N GLN A 224 -0.60 -11.20 23.71
CA GLN A 224 -0.99 -12.14 24.74
C GLN A 224 -2.15 -11.56 25.56
N LYS A 225 -3.10 -12.41 25.92
CA LYS A 225 -4.25 -12.08 26.78
C LYS A 225 -5.05 -10.84 26.29
N LEU A 226 -5.31 -10.77 24.99
CA LEU A 226 -6.21 -9.76 24.42
C LEU A 226 -7.60 -9.82 25.07
N ASP A 227 -8.30 -8.68 25.08
CA ASP A 227 -9.71 -8.62 25.46
C ASP A 227 -10.54 -9.45 24.45
N SER A 228 -11.46 -10.28 24.93
CA SER A 228 -12.48 -10.90 24.09
C SER A 228 -13.57 -9.88 23.80
N LYS A 229 -13.89 -9.61 22.53
CA LYS A 229 -15.01 -8.72 22.17
C LYS A 229 -16.23 -9.45 21.63
N ASP A 230 -16.07 -10.66 21.10
CA ASP A 230 -17.19 -11.48 20.63
C ASP A 230 -18.07 -12.07 21.75
N LEU A 231 -19.39 -12.05 21.55
CA LEU A 231 -20.40 -12.57 22.49
C LEU A 231 -20.42 -14.12 22.59
N PHE A 232 -19.90 -14.83 21.58
CA PHE A 232 -19.85 -16.30 21.52
C PHE A 232 -18.53 -16.83 20.94
N GLY A 233 -17.42 -16.11 21.15
CA GLY A 233 -16.12 -16.44 20.58
C GLY A 233 -14.97 -15.74 21.29
N LYS A 234 -13.75 -15.98 20.80
CA LYS A 234 -12.59 -15.14 21.09
C LYS A 234 -12.43 -14.18 19.93
N SER A 235 -11.83 -13.03 20.19
CA SER A 235 -11.48 -12.07 19.15
C SER A 235 -10.66 -12.67 18.00
N ASP A 236 -10.83 -12.05 16.84
CA ASP A 236 -10.14 -12.22 15.56
C ASP A 236 -9.14 -11.06 15.33
N PRO A 237 -8.02 -10.98 16.10
CA PRO A 237 -7.22 -9.77 16.13
C PRO A 237 -6.34 -9.52 14.91
N TYR A 238 -6.18 -8.24 14.58
CA TYR A 238 -5.17 -7.70 13.66
C TYR A 238 -4.60 -6.37 14.18
N LEU A 239 -3.48 -5.94 13.60
CA LEU A 239 -2.83 -4.66 13.90
C LEU A 239 -2.93 -3.70 12.71
N GLU A 240 -3.26 -2.45 12.99
CA GLU A 240 -2.96 -1.31 12.13
C GLU A 240 -1.72 -0.58 12.66
N ILE A 241 -0.68 -0.48 11.82
CA ILE A 241 0.54 0.24 12.13
C ILE A 241 0.49 1.58 11.41
N MET A 242 0.72 2.66 12.15
CA MET A 242 0.58 4.01 11.63
C MET A 242 1.79 4.88 11.95
N LYS A 243 2.15 5.73 10.98
CA LYS A 243 3.14 6.77 11.10
C LYS A 243 2.45 8.10 11.44
N ALA A 244 3.01 8.86 12.37
CA ALA A 244 2.58 10.24 12.63
C ALA A 244 2.83 11.12 11.39
N THR A 245 1.90 11.98 11.02
CA THR A 245 2.03 12.91 9.89
C THR A 245 2.27 14.33 10.38
N SER A 246 2.80 15.21 9.51
CA SER A 246 3.16 16.59 9.86
C SER A 246 1.95 17.45 10.27
N ASP A 247 0.75 17.09 9.82
CA ASP A 247 -0.53 17.71 10.21
C ASP A 247 -1.14 17.12 11.49
N GLY A 248 -0.37 16.31 12.25
CA GLY A 248 -0.79 15.75 13.54
C GLY A 248 -1.75 14.56 13.43
N ASN A 249 -1.98 14.06 12.22
CA ASN A 249 -2.81 12.87 11.97
C ASN A 249 -1.99 11.58 11.96
N TRP A 250 -2.68 10.44 11.88
CA TRP A 250 -2.07 9.10 11.75
C TRP A 250 -2.33 8.51 10.37
N GLN A 251 -1.26 8.16 9.68
CA GLN A 251 -1.30 7.51 8.37
C GLN A 251 -1.04 6.01 8.55
N VAL A 252 -1.94 5.15 8.06
CA VAL A 252 -1.72 3.70 8.05
C VAL A 252 -0.60 3.36 7.07
N VAL A 253 0.36 2.57 7.53
CA VAL A 253 1.54 2.13 6.77
C VAL A 253 1.61 0.62 6.59
N HIS A 254 0.93 -0.13 7.46
CA HIS A 254 0.83 -1.58 7.34
C HIS A 254 -0.39 -2.11 8.12
N ARG A 255 -0.94 -3.24 7.64
CA ARG A 255 -1.90 -4.07 8.35
C ARG A 255 -1.43 -5.51 8.36
N THR A 256 -1.49 -6.16 9.51
CA THR A 256 -1.23 -7.60 9.62
C THR A 256 -2.41 -8.40 9.11
N GLU A 257 -2.22 -9.71 8.97
CA GLU A 257 -3.36 -10.62 8.78
C GLU A 257 -4.27 -10.68 10.02
N VAL A 258 -5.51 -11.08 9.80
CA VAL A 258 -6.48 -11.43 10.84
C VAL A 258 -6.21 -12.86 11.32
N ILE A 259 -6.06 -13.05 12.63
CA ILE A 259 -5.91 -14.39 13.23
C ILE A 259 -7.19 -14.74 13.97
N LYS A 260 -7.98 -15.67 13.43
CA LYS A 260 -9.30 -15.99 13.98
C LYS A 260 -9.25 -16.68 15.36
N ASN A 261 -10.17 -16.32 16.23
CA ASN A 261 -10.48 -16.92 17.52
C ASN A 261 -9.25 -17.07 18.43
N ASN A 262 -8.44 -16.02 18.55
CA ASN A 262 -7.14 -16.08 19.23
C ASN A 262 -6.84 -14.85 20.09
N LEU A 263 -6.77 -15.03 21.41
CA LEU A 263 -6.36 -13.97 22.35
C LEU A 263 -4.83 -13.87 22.54
N ASN A 264 -4.06 -14.74 21.87
CA ASN A 264 -2.59 -14.76 21.91
C ASN A 264 -2.01 -14.91 20.48
N PRO A 265 -2.35 -14.01 19.55
CA PRO A 265 -1.95 -14.12 18.15
C PRO A 265 -0.44 -13.97 18.00
N ASN A 266 0.12 -14.71 17.03
CA ASN A 266 1.46 -14.49 16.49
C ASN A 266 1.28 -14.18 15.02
N TRP A 267 1.41 -12.91 14.64
CA TRP A 267 1.28 -12.47 13.26
C TRP A 267 2.50 -12.87 12.44
N ARG A 268 2.34 -12.95 11.12
CA ARG A 268 3.41 -13.25 10.20
C ARG A 268 4.45 -12.14 10.19
N MET A 269 5.66 -12.54 9.83
CA MET A 269 6.74 -11.60 9.58
C MET A 269 6.44 -10.78 8.32
N PHE A 270 6.77 -9.49 8.36
CA PHE A 270 6.66 -8.56 7.24
C PHE A 270 7.86 -7.60 7.24
N GLN A 271 8.03 -6.85 6.14
CA GLN A 271 9.13 -5.91 5.96
C GLN A 271 8.60 -4.54 5.56
N LEU A 272 9.13 -3.47 6.17
CA LEU A 272 8.85 -2.08 5.81
C LEU A 272 10.15 -1.30 5.70
N SER A 273 10.21 -0.29 4.82
CA SER A 273 11.31 0.69 4.85
C SER A 273 11.19 1.59 6.08
N LEU A 274 12.31 2.12 6.58
CA LEU A 274 12.29 3.15 7.63
C LEU A 274 11.56 4.42 7.17
N GLN A 275 11.62 4.75 5.88
CA GLN A 275 10.85 5.85 5.32
C GLN A 275 9.34 5.63 5.49
N ASN A 276 8.86 4.42 5.23
CA ASN A 276 7.44 4.10 5.38
C ASN A 276 7.06 4.04 6.86
N LEU A 277 7.85 3.38 7.68
CA LEU A 277 7.54 3.17 9.10
C LEU A 277 7.55 4.47 9.92
N CYS A 278 8.55 5.33 9.72
CA CYS A 278 8.77 6.51 10.57
C CYS A 278 9.33 7.73 9.82
N GLY A 279 9.17 7.80 8.49
CA GLY A 279 9.62 8.95 7.69
C GLY A 279 11.13 9.12 7.65
N GLY A 280 11.89 8.07 7.96
CA GLY A 280 13.34 8.11 8.13
C GLY A 280 13.80 8.72 9.47
N ASN A 281 12.88 9.24 10.29
CA ASN A 281 13.17 9.76 11.62
C ASN A 281 12.92 8.67 12.66
N LYS A 282 14.00 8.10 13.22
CA LYS A 282 13.91 6.97 14.16
C LYS A 282 13.23 7.32 15.50
N GLN A 283 13.12 8.61 15.84
CA GLN A 283 12.44 9.10 17.03
C GLN A 283 10.99 9.53 16.76
N GLN A 284 10.53 9.49 15.50
CA GLN A 284 9.15 9.80 15.17
C GLN A 284 8.21 8.73 15.74
N ALA A 285 7.08 9.19 16.27
CA ALA A 285 6.09 8.32 16.89
C ALA A 285 5.45 7.36 15.86
N ILE A 286 5.37 6.09 16.25
CA ILE A 286 4.72 5.01 15.53
C ILE A 286 3.60 4.50 16.43
N LYS A 287 2.37 4.50 15.91
CA LYS A 287 1.19 4.04 16.64
C LYS A 287 0.77 2.68 16.14
N PHE A 288 0.37 1.84 17.08
CA PHE A 288 -0.15 0.51 16.83
C PHE A 288 -1.54 0.43 17.43
N ASP A 289 -2.53 0.25 16.59
CA ASP A 289 -3.91 0.00 17.02
C ASP A 289 -4.22 -1.49 16.78
N CYS A 290 -4.80 -2.14 17.79
CA CYS A 290 -5.25 -3.51 17.70
C CYS A 290 -6.77 -3.53 17.67
N TYR A 291 -7.32 -4.27 16.70
CA TYR A 291 -8.74 -4.39 16.46
C TYR A 291 -9.15 -5.85 16.45
N ASP A 292 -10.41 -6.09 16.80
CA ASP A 292 -11.14 -7.31 16.56
C ASP A 292 -11.83 -7.23 15.19
N TRP A 293 -11.63 -8.23 14.33
CA TRP A 293 -12.20 -8.20 12.99
C TRP A 293 -13.65 -8.71 13.00
N ASP A 294 -14.60 -7.82 12.70
CA ASP A 294 -15.98 -8.17 12.37
C ASP A 294 -16.26 -8.23 10.86
N SER A 295 -17.00 -9.24 10.41
CA SER A 295 -17.28 -9.46 8.98
C SER A 295 -18.10 -8.36 8.32
N ASP A 296 -18.85 -7.57 9.08
CA ASP A 296 -19.67 -6.45 8.58
C ASP A 296 -18.90 -5.12 8.48
N GLY A 297 -17.58 -5.16 8.75
CA GLY A 297 -16.69 -4.02 8.74
C GLY A 297 -16.82 -3.10 9.97
N SER A 298 -17.54 -3.51 11.02
CA SER A 298 -17.68 -2.75 12.28
C SER A 298 -16.63 -3.08 13.33
N HIS A 299 -15.40 -3.35 12.87
CA HIS A 299 -14.27 -3.85 13.66
C HIS A 299 -14.11 -3.19 15.03
N ASP A 300 -14.13 -4.00 16.08
CA ASP A 300 -14.11 -3.58 17.47
C ASP A 300 -12.71 -3.19 17.96
N PHE A 301 -12.53 -1.95 18.44
CA PHE A 301 -11.23 -1.51 18.95
C PHE A 301 -10.85 -2.24 20.25
N ILE A 302 -9.70 -2.92 20.25
CA ILE A 302 -9.16 -3.64 21.42
C ILE A 302 -8.31 -2.68 22.25
N GLY A 303 -7.30 -2.04 21.64
CA GLY A 303 -6.43 -1.11 22.34
C GLY A 303 -5.36 -0.51 21.43
N SER A 304 -4.53 0.37 21.99
CA SER A 304 -3.44 1.04 21.29
C SER A 304 -2.20 1.21 22.15
N PHE A 305 -1.05 1.30 21.49
CA PHE A 305 0.19 1.81 22.07
C PHE A 305 0.94 2.68 21.06
N THR A 306 1.88 3.48 21.55
CA THR A 306 2.76 4.32 20.73
C THR A 306 4.21 4.11 21.19
N THR A 307 5.12 4.04 20.23
CA THR A 307 6.56 3.88 20.46
C THR A 307 7.34 4.59 19.35
N THR A 308 8.65 4.37 19.26
CA THR A 308 9.54 4.89 18.21
C THR A 308 10.38 3.76 17.65
N PHE A 309 10.98 3.95 16.48
CA PHE A 309 11.90 2.94 15.95
C PHE A 309 13.10 2.73 16.88
N ASP A 310 13.63 3.79 17.50
CA ASP A 310 14.72 3.65 18.47
C ASP A 310 14.36 2.76 19.65
N GLU A 311 13.17 2.92 20.22
CA GLU A 311 12.67 2.04 21.28
C GLU A 311 12.47 0.61 20.79
N MET A 312 11.84 0.43 19.62
CA MET A 312 11.67 -0.88 19.01
C MET A 312 13.01 -1.55 18.71
N SER A 313 14.02 -0.80 18.29
CA SER A 313 15.33 -1.33 17.89
C SER A 313 16.12 -1.94 19.04
N LYS A 314 15.84 -1.53 20.29
CA LYS A 314 16.39 -2.16 21.50
C LYS A 314 15.96 -3.63 21.61
N ALA A 315 14.90 -4.05 20.89
CA ALA A 315 14.46 -5.45 20.84
C ALA A 315 15.50 -6.39 20.21
N THR A 316 16.56 -5.85 19.59
CA THR A 316 17.71 -6.62 19.08
C THR A 316 18.58 -7.18 20.21
N GLN A 317 18.52 -6.60 21.41
CA GLN A 317 19.37 -6.97 22.54
C GLN A 317 18.59 -7.58 23.70
N GLN A 318 17.31 -7.23 23.84
CA GLN A 318 16.47 -7.66 24.94
C GLN A 318 15.02 -7.77 24.48
N GLU A 319 14.19 -8.44 25.28
CA GLU A 319 12.76 -8.42 25.06
C GLU A 319 12.15 -7.07 25.45
N ILE A 320 11.21 -6.58 24.64
CA ILE A 320 10.50 -5.31 24.88
C ILE A 320 9.02 -5.54 24.72
N SER A 321 8.23 -4.91 25.58
CA SER A 321 6.78 -4.95 25.52
C SER A 321 6.15 -3.60 25.82
N TRP A 322 4.97 -3.36 25.24
CA TRP A 322 4.17 -2.16 25.46
C TRP A 322 2.75 -2.52 25.86
N PRO A 323 2.18 -1.87 26.89
CA PRO A 323 0.79 -2.07 27.23
C PRO A 323 -0.08 -1.51 26.10
N CYS A 324 -0.92 -2.36 25.51
CA CYS A 324 -1.95 -1.94 24.56
C CYS A 324 -3.26 -1.69 25.31
N VAL A 325 -3.69 -0.43 25.30
CA VAL A 325 -4.70 0.11 26.23
C VAL A 325 -5.88 0.64 25.45
N ASN A 326 -7.10 0.41 25.95
CA ASN A 326 -8.30 1.03 25.41
C ASN A 326 -8.63 2.33 26.17
N PRO A 327 -8.47 3.53 25.56
CA PRO A 327 -8.69 4.79 26.27
C PRO A 327 -10.14 5.02 26.71
N SER A 328 -11.11 4.33 26.09
CA SER A 328 -12.54 4.49 26.38
C SER A 328 -13.01 3.78 27.65
N LYS A 329 -12.20 2.88 28.21
CA LYS A 329 -12.55 2.10 29.41
C LYS A 329 -12.04 2.80 30.68
N LYS A 330 -12.93 3.52 31.39
CA LYS A 330 -12.62 4.31 32.61
C LYS A 330 -12.33 3.52 33.89
N SER A 331 -12.64 2.22 33.98
CA SER A 331 -12.34 1.42 35.18
C SER A 331 -12.41 -0.09 34.91
N GLN A 332 -11.29 -0.74 34.63
CA GLN A 332 -10.96 -2.11 35.07
C GLN A 332 -9.43 -2.27 34.95
N LYS A 333 -8.84 -3.08 35.86
CA LYS A 333 -7.39 -3.34 36.03
C LYS A 333 -6.57 -3.14 34.75
N GLU A 334 -5.47 -2.40 34.86
CA GLU A 334 -4.40 -2.36 33.85
C GLU A 334 -4.07 -3.80 33.44
N LYS A 335 -4.38 -4.16 32.19
CA LYS A 335 -4.20 -5.52 31.67
C LYS A 335 -3.25 -5.44 30.49
N LEU A 336 -2.10 -6.05 30.71
CA LEU A 336 -0.92 -5.95 29.88
C LEU A 336 -1.09 -6.78 28.62
N LEU A 337 -1.07 -6.11 27.48
CA LEU A 337 -0.70 -6.74 26.23
C LEU A 337 0.82 -6.86 26.23
N GLN A 338 1.30 -8.08 26.34
CA GLN A 338 2.74 -8.36 26.35
C GLN A 338 3.14 -8.79 24.94
N PHE A 339 3.92 -7.90 24.33
CA PHE A 339 4.51 -8.06 23.01
C PHE A 339 5.82 -8.84 23.11
N TRP A 340 6.13 -9.65 22.09
CA TRP A 340 7.43 -10.30 21.99
C TRP A 340 7.88 -10.30 20.54
N TYR A 341 9.18 -10.06 20.32
CA TYR A 341 9.75 -10.02 18.98
C TYR A 341 11.18 -10.55 18.91
N ASN A 342 11.53 -11.14 17.76
CA ASN A 342 12.89 -11.48 17.35
C ASN A 342 13.19 -10.77 16.01
N PHE A 343 14.15 -9.85 16.04
CA PHE A 343 14.70 -9.23 14.83
C PHE A 343 15.51 -10.21 14.00
N LEU A 344 15.36 -10.16 12.68
CA LEU A 344 16.24 -10.84 11.73
C LEU A 344 16.69 -9.86 10.66
N ASN A 345 17.99 -9.54 10.74
CA ASN A 345 18.90 -8.91 9.78
C ASN A 345 18.46 -7.59 9.13
N ILE A 346 19.18 -6.51 9.49
CA ILE A 346 19.44 -5.39 8.59
C ILE A 346 20.36 -5.96 7.51
N LEU A 347 19.87 -6.19 6.29
CA LEU A 347 20.77 -6.30 5.16
C LEU A 347 21.34 -4.90 4.93
N GLN A 348 22.45 -4.59 5.60
CA GLN A 348 23.32 -3.52 5.14
C GLN A 348 23.83 -3.94 3.77
N GLY A 349 23.55 -3.12 2.75
CA GLY A 349 24.04 -3.33 1.41
C GLY A 349 25.54 -3.55 1.42
N GLY A 350 25.94 -4.78 1.18
CA GLY A 350 27.30 -5.22 0.96
C GLY A 350 27.21 -6.45 0.10
N GLU A 351 27.79 -6.40 -1.09
CA GLU A 351 27.94 -7.56 -1.96
C GLU A 351 28.63 -8.68 -1.18
N GLY A 352 27.85 -9.68 -0.79
CA GLY A 352 28.30 -10.87 -0.07
C GLY A 352 28.00 -12.08 -0.93
N ILE A 353 29.04 -12.57 -1.60
CA ILE A 353 29.06 -13.79 -2.40
C ILE A 353 28.52 -14.96 -1.56
N PHE A 354 27.46 -15.62 -2.03
CA PHE A 354 27.07 -16.94 -1.55
C PHE A 354 27.92 -17.97 -2.29
N ILE A 355 28.72 -18.74 -1.54
CA ILE A 355 29.34 -19.99 -2.02
C ILE A 355 28.40 -21.14 -1.67
#